data_AF-A0A2U2C548-F1
#
_entry.id   AF-A0A2U2C548-F1
#
_cell.length_a   1.000
_cell.length_b   1.000
_cell.length_c   1.000
_cell.angle_alpha   90.00
_cell.angle_beta   90.00
_cell.angle_gamma   90.00
#
_symmetry.space_group_name_H-M   'P 1'
#
loop_
_entity.id
_entity.type
_entity.pdbx_description
1 polymer ?
#
loop_
_entity_poly.entity_id
_entity_poly.type
_entity_poly.pdbx_seq_one_letter_code
_entity_poly.pdbx_strand_id
1 'polypeptide(L)'
;MFGSTDGMPKAMVSEEAEGKLTNLSSMLDLGTDDEPVNVLMGYNLGNPTWSADVKLATFVEWSEIANDPDKGDIAQRRLDPNHAKSFAGFMLKGLINAAKVRRRLQGKPIPQIYSGIQDRLGTKPYCALQPVVANIRAIDPNNPSIRAERGMTKTGETVGFKVFMPRTYRWWVVDGQHRRYGGEMLMDWLKEVTRTGRYPGRGGIIELKGEVSEDEMLVWVEALECARTFATIKIEFHLGLGIDQERQLFHDLNNLGKKINVSQATEFDQGNPINNFVRVVLEEGIGIAVTERDTKDWAKDDGSMLRKDLAAINSIAFLNKTNARTATPLVVAERQEDIARLWEAISALPGFGEDKAKLKTVAAQPVVLKALAKLTFDLLYSNRRPENGREHFDRLVANLADTNFNHANPMWRYYEMSEEERSDLEIEGLADFLPDEGLITPESNRDLGAFQGGVMRFGAKHNDIYPILGDMIRWKMDLPNRHSTADRSDADTKSHGFPADGTSCRFSYGGKDYHGKIVNGLLVVEGYGDGFKSFSAASHAVTQTSRNGWLDWHLQDMTGAWVLADEWRKEIT
;
A
#
# COMPACT_ATOMS: atom_id res chain seq x y z
N MET A 1 17.46 -54.24 20.73
CA MET A 1 18.88 -53.92 20.47
C MET A 1 18.90 -52.70 19.57
N PHE A 2 19.54 -51.64 20.07
CA PHE A 2 19.55 -50.30 19.49
C PHE A 2 20.44 -50.24 18.23
N GLY A 3 19.93 -49.65 17.17
CA GLY A 3 20.73 -49.18 16.03
C GLY A 3 20.54 -47.68 15.92
N SER A 4 21.50 -46.90 16.42
CA SER A 4 21.54 -45.45 16.25
C SER A 4 21.83 -45.12 14.79
N THR A 5 20.92 -44.40 14.15
CA THR A 5 21.24 -43.50 13.05
C THR A 5 20.88 -42.11 13.53
N ASP A 6 21.87 -41.22 13.59
CA ASP A 6 21.82 -39.84 14.11
C ASP A 6 20.72 -38.98 13.48
N GLY A 7 19.46 -39.19 13.87
CA GLY A 7 18.31 -38.37 13.45
C GLY A 7 18.06 -38.26 11.94
N MET A 8 18.74 -39.06 11.11
CA MET A 8 18.61 -39.02 9.66
C MET A 8 17.46 -39.95 9.20
N PRO A 9 16.62 -39.54 8.24
CA PRO A 9 15.69 -40.46 7.59
C PRO A 9 16.45 -41.66 7.03
N LYS A 10 15.95 -42.87 7.28
CA LYS A 10 16.53 -44.06 6.65
C LYS A 10 16.37 -43.96 5.14
N ALA A 11 17.49 -43.88 4.43
CA ALA A 11 17.49 -44.14 3.00
C ALA A 11 17.02 -45.59 2.79
N MET A 12 15.87 -45.78 2.13
CA MET A 12 15.59 -47.07 1.53
C MET A 12 16.55 -47.20 0.36
N VAL A 13 17.55 -48.08 0.49
CA VAL A 13 18.36 -48.52 -0.63
C VAL A 13 17.38 -49.22 -1.58
N SER A 14 17.08 -48.62 -2.73
CA SER A 14 16.46 -49.36 -3.81
C SER A 14 17.52 -50.35 -4.34
N GLU A 15 17.42 -51.60 -3.90
CA GLU A 15 18.04 -52.71 -4.63
C GLU A 15 17.31 -52.84 -5.97
N GLU A 16 17.70 -52.06 -6.97
CA GLU A 16 17.36 -52.37 -8.37
C GLU A 16 18.30 -51.62 -9.31
N ALA A 17 19.53 -52.12 -9.38
CA ALA A 17 20.46 -51.86 -10.48
C ALA A 17 21.12 -53.16 -10.92
N GLU A 18 20.33 -54.21 -11.15
CA GLU A 18 20.75 -55.35 -11.97
C GLU A 18 19.61 -55.77 -12.90
N GLY A 19 19.94 -55.80 -14.20
CA GLY A 19 18.97 -55.91 -15.28
C GLY A 19 18.01 -57.09 -15.15
N LYS A 20 16.72 -56.77 -15.04
CA LYS A 20 15.63 -57.70 -15.34
C LYS A 20 14.59 -57.01 -16.21
N LEU A 21 14.18 -57.73 -17.25
CA LEU A 21 13.10 -57.38 -18.16
C LEU A 21 11.88 -56.87 -17.39
N THR A 22 11.46 -55.65 -17.71
CA THR A 22 10.27 -54.99 -17.18
C THR A 22 9.03 -55.82 -17.50
N ASN A 23 8.38 -56.35 -16.46
CA ASN A 23 7.08 -56.98 -16.57
C ASN A 23 5.98 -55.92 -16.45
N LEU A 24 4.82 -56.16 -17.06
CA LEU A 24 3.67 -55.24 -17.03
C LEU A 24 3.20 -54.93 -15.59
N SER A 25 3.55 -55.81 -14.65
CA SER A 25 3.31 -55.68 -13.20
C SER A 25 4.10 -54.53 -12.57
N SER A 26 5.28 -54.18 -13.07
CA SER A 26 6.06 -53.01 -12.60
C SER A 26 5.56 -51.68 -13.16
N MET A 27 4.64 -51.69 -14.13
CA MET A 27 3.90 -50.50 -14.58
C MET A 27 2.54 -50.34 -13.87
N LEU A 28 2.12 -51.35 -13.09
CA LEU A 28 0.84 -51.38 -12.37
C LEU A 28 0.97 -51.01 -10.89
N ASP A 29 2.17 -50.58 -10.45
CA ASP A 29 2.31 -49.90 -9.16
C ASP A 29 1.69 -48.51 -9.31
N LEU A 30 0.39 -48.48 -8.99
CA LEU A 30 -0.51 -47.35 -9.01
C LEU A 30 0.18 -46.10 -8.47
N GLY A 31 0.21 -45.06 -9.30
CA GLY A 31 0.93 -43.80 -9.06
C GLY A 31 0.78 -43.30 -7.64
N THR A 32 1.89 -43.34 -6.90
CA THR A 32 2.07 -42.48 -5.74
C THR A 32 2.18 -41.05 -6.27
N ASP A 33 1.23 -40.20 -5.87
CA ASP A 33 1.13 -38.78 -6.24
C ASP A 33 2.22 -37.95 -5.51
N ASP A 34 3.42 -38.52 -5.37
CA ASP A 34 4.55 -37.95 -4.65
C ASP A 34 5.40 -37.13 -5.63
N GLU A 35 5.54 -35.83 -5.40
CA GLU A 35 6.50 -35.03 -6.19
C GLU A 35 7.84 -34.92 -5.46
N PRO A 36 8.96 -35.01 -6.20
CA PRO A 36 10.27 -34.89 -5.61
C PRO A 36 10.60 -33.42 -5.29
N VAL A 37 10.97 -33.17 -4.04
CA VAL A 37 11.48 -31.89 -3.55
C VAL A 37 12.91 -32.09 -3.07
N ASN A 38 13.83 -31.31 -3.62
CA ASN A 38 15.21 -31.31 -3.14
C ASN A 38 15.31 -30.46 -1.87
N VAL A 39 15.79 -31.06 -0.79
CA VAL A 39 15.92 -30.42 0.52
C VAL A 39 17.35 -30.52 1.05
N LEU A 40 17.75 -29.49 1.79
CA LEU A 40 18.91 -29.49 2.66
C LEU A 40 18.43 -29.65 4.10
N MET A 41 18.94 -30.66 4.79
CA MET A 41 18.58 -30.90 6.19
C MET A 41 19.54 -30.13 7.11
N GLY A 42 18.98 -29.51 8.14
CA GLY A 42 19.72 -28.79 9.16
C GLY A 42 19.02 -28.85 10.53
N TYR A 43 19.58 -28.13 11.50
CA TYR A 43 19.01 -27.99 12.83
C TYR A 43 18.96 -26.51 13.21
N ASN A 44 17.78 -26.00 13.51
CA ASN A 44 17.57 -24.66 14.03
C ASN A 44 17.41 -24.73 15.57
N LEU A 45 18.46 -24.33 16.28
CA LEU A 45 18.56 -24.42 17.75
C LEU A 45 18.19 -25.81 18.31
N GLY A 46 18.57 -26.87 17.60
CA GLY A 46 18.31 -28.26 17.98
C GLY A 46 17.04 -28.87 17.36
N ASN A 47 16.21 -28.10 16.66
CA ASN A 47 15.03 -28.61 15.98
C ASN A 47 15.36 -28.95 14.51
N PRO A 48 15.02 -30.14 14.00
CA PRO A 48 15.28 -30.49 12.62
C PRO A 48 14.47 -29.61 11.66
N THR A 49 15.15 -29.08 10.64
CA THR A 49 14.54 -28.25 9.60
C THR A 49 15.01 -28.67 8.22
N TRP A 50 14.16 -28.44 7.21
CA TRP A 50 14.51 -28.62 5.81
C TRP A 50 14.48 -27.28 5.07
N SER A 51 15.51 -26.99 4.28
CA SER A 51 15.53 -25.84 3.38
C SER A 51 15.36 -26.30 1.93
N ALA A 52 14.47 -25.67 1.18
CA ALA A 52 14.21 -25.99 -0.22
C ALA A 52 14.02 -24.75 -1.09
N ASP A 53 14.37 -24.87 -2.37
CA ASP A 53 14.00 -23.93 -3.43
C ASP A 53 12.83 -24.52 -4.24
N VAL A 54 11.64 -23.94 -4.10
CA VAL A 54 10.41 -24.46 -4.72
C VAL A 54 9.87 -23.47 -5.75
N LYS A 55 9.28 -23.95 -6.84
CA LYS A 55 8.65 -23.09 -7.86
C LYS A 55 7.50 -22.29 -7.24
N LEU A 56 7.35 -21.04 -7.66
CA LEU A 56 6.30 -20.15 -7.13
C LEU A 56 4.90 -20.77 -7.27
N ALA A 57 4.59 -21.38 -8.42
CA ALA A 57 3.31 -22.05 -8.63
C ALA A 57 3.09 -23.22 -7.65
N THR A 58 4.09 -24.10 -7.49
CA THR A 58 4.03 -25.22 -6.55
C THR A 58 3.85 -24.74 -5.11
N PHE A 59 4.58 -23.70 -4.70
CA PHE A 59 4.40 -23.10 -3.38
C PHE A 59 2.97 -22.66 -3.13
N VAL A 60 2.35 -21.94 -4.07
CA VAL A 60 0.96 -21.47 -3.93
C VAL A 60 -0.02 -22.63 -3.85
N GLU A 61 0.17 -23.66 -4.68
CA GLU A 61 -0.74 -24.81 -4.77
C GLU A 61 -0.66 -25.73 -3.54
N TRP A 62 0.54 -25.92 -2.98
CA TRP A 62 0.81 -26.95 -1.97
C TRP A 62 0.78 -26.42 -0.53
N SER A 63 0.80 -25.10 -0.38
CA SER A 63 0.77 -24.45 0.93
C SER A 63 -0.60 -23.91 1.30
N GLU A 64 -0.88 -23.92 2.61
CA GLU A 64 -2.09 -23.37 3.21
C GLU A 64 -1.71 -22.42 4.36
N ILE A 65 -2.59 -21.47 4.67
CA ILE A 65 -2.41 -20.52 5.76
C ILE A 65 -3.11 -21.08 7.00
N ALA A 66 -2.39 -21.22 8.11
CA ALA A 66 -2.93 -21.68 9.39
C ALA A 66 -3.67 -20.55 10.15
N ASN A 67 -4.68 -19.95 9.52
CA ASN A 67 -5.38 -18.76 10.04
C ASN A 67 -6.88 -18.75 9.71
N ASP A 68 -7.47 -19.93 9.54
CA ASP A 68 -8.89 -20.06 9.27
C ASP A 68 -9.57 -20.62 10.52
N PRO A 69 -10.39 -19.81 11.24
CA PRO A 69 -11.11 -20.24 12.43
C PRO A 69 -12.03 -21.45 12.18
N ASP A 70 -12.49 -21.62 10.94
CA ASP A 70 -13.35 -22.72 10.52
C ASP A 70 -12.54 -23.98 10.15
N LYS A 71 -11.20 -23.86 10.01
CA LYS A 71 -10.28 -24.99 9.74
C LYS A 71 -9.35 -25.33 10.91
N GLY A 72 -9.45 -24.65 12.05
CA GLY A 72 -8.76 -25.00 13.28
C GLY A 72 -8.24 -23.82 14.12
N ASP A 73 -7.36 -24.13 15.07
CA ASP A 73 -6.77 -23.14 15.99
C ASP A 73 -5.83 -22.17 15.26
N ILE A 74 -6.05 -20.87 15.50
CA ILE A 74 -5.30 -19.78 14.86
C ILE A 74 -3.85 -19.78 15.35
N ALA A 75 -2.89 -19.93 14.43
CA ALA A 75 -1.45 -19.84 14.72
C ALA A 75 -0.82 -18.49 14.33
N GLN A 76 -1.56 -17.61 13.63
CA GLN A 76 -1.05 -16.40 12.98
C GLN A 76 -1.95 -15.17 13.11
N ARG A 77 -1.40 -13.98 12.82
CA ARG A 77 -2.14 -12.71 12.76
C ARG A 77 -3.13 -12.67 11.58
N ARG A 78 -4.23 -11.92 11.67
CA ARG A 78 -5.19 -11.74 10.57
C ARG A 78 -4.53 -11.31 9.25
N LEU A 79 -4.98 -11.89 8.13
CA LEU A 79 -4.56 -11.52 6.78
C LEU A 79 -4.99 -10.07 6.46
N ASP A 80 -4.11 -9.32 5.81
CA ASP A 80 -4.40 -7.99 5.24
C ASP A 80 -4.37 -8.11 3.71
N PRO A 81 -5.54 -8.14 3.04
CA PRO A 81 -5.61 -8.28 1.59
C PRO A 81 -4.89 -7.17 0.83
N ASN A 82 -4.87 -5.93 1.34
CA ASN A 82 -4.20 -4.81 0.68
C ASN A 82 -2.68 -4.96 0.73
N HIS A 83 -2.16 -5.44 1.87
CA HIS A 83 -0.75 -5.74 1.99
C HIS A 83 -0.33 -6.93 1.10
N ALA A 84 -1.15 -7.98 1.04
CA ALA A 84 -0.90 -9.13 0.16
C ALA A 84 -0.96 -8.76 -1.32
N LYS A 85 -1.90 -7.90 -1.74
CA LYS A 85 -1.95 -7.35 -3.10
C LYS A 85 -0.67 -6.60 -3.48
N SER A 86 -0.05 -5.88 -2.53
CA SER A 86 1.25 -5.22 -2.75
C SER A 86 2.36 -6.24 -3.03
N PHE A 87 2.36 -7.39 -2.33
CA PHE A 87 3.27 -8.50 -2.64
C PHE A 87 3.00 -9.11 -4.02
N ALA A 88 1.73 -9.27 -4.41
CA ALA A 88 1.38 -9.76 -5.74
C ALA A 88 1.99 -8.89 -6.85
N GLY A 89 1.88 -7.56 -6.71
CA GLY A 89 2.49 -6.61 -7.65
C GLY A 89 4.02 -6.68 -7.66
N PHE A 90 4.64 -6.88 -6.49
CA PHE A 90 6.08 -7.08 -6.40
C PHE A 90 6.55 -8.40 -7.05
N MET A 91 5.84 -9.50 -6.84
CA MET A 91 6.13 -10.79 -7.46
C MET A 91 5.97 -10.73 -8.98
N LEU A 92 4.96 -10.01 -9.50
CA LEU A 92 4.79 -9.79 -10.94
C LEU A 92 6.04 -9.14 -11.57
N LYS A 93 6.58 -8.08 -10.94
CA LYS A 93 7.86 -7.46 -11.37
C LYS A 93 9.00 -8.47 -11.36
N GLY A 94 9.07 -9.31 -10.32
CA GLY A 94 10.02 -10.41 -10.21
C GLY A 94 9.91 -11.41 -11.36
N LEU A 95 8.69 -11.81 -11.76
CA LEU A 95 8.45 -12.74 -12.85
C LEU A 95 8.84 -12.18 -14.22
N ILE A 96 8.61 -10.89 -14.47
CA ILE A 96 9.07 -10.24 -15.71
C ILE A 96 10.61 -10.27 -15.76
N ASN A 97 11.28 -9.96 -14.65
CA ASN A 97 12.73 -10.10 -14.54
C ASN A 97 13.19 -11.55 -14.77
N ALA A 98 12.49 -12.52 -14.18
CA ALA A 98 12.77 -13.94 -14.34
C ALA A 98 12.63 -14.39 -15.81
N ALA A 99 11.62 -13.89 -16.53
CA ALA A 99 11.43 -14.14 -17.95
C ALA A 99 12.59 -13.57 -18.79
N LYS A 100 13.03 -12.33 -18.51
CA LYS A 100 14.23 -11.75 -19.16
C LYS A 100 15.48 -12.60 -18.94
N VAL A 101 15.71 -13.05 -17.70
CA VAL A 101 16.85 -13.92 -17.36
C VAL A 101 16.75 -15.24 -18.10
N ARG A 102 15.57 -15.87 -18.10
CA ARG A 102 15.34 -17.14 -18.81
C ARG A 102 15.61 -17.01 -20.31
N ARG A 103 15.17 -15.94 -20.96
CA ARG A 103 15.47 -15.68 -22.39
C ARG A 103 16.97 -15.56 -22.64
N ARG A 104 17.71 -14.83 -21.78
CA ARG A 104 19.17 -14.72 -21.88
C ARG A 104 19.87 -16.08 -21.76
N LEU A 105 19.47 -16.90 -20.78
CA LEU A 105 20.00 -18.25 -20.60
C LEU A 105 19.69 -19.16 -21.80
N GLN A 106 18.59 -18.92 -22.50
CA GLN A 106 18.20 -19.63 -23.72
C GLN A 106 18.77 -19.01 -25.01
N GLY A 107 19.56 -17.93 -24.94
CA GLY A 107 20.07 -17.23 -26.12
C GLY A 107 18.98 -16.54 -26.96
N LYS A 108 17.79 -16.30 -26.40
CA LYS A 108 16.68 -15.62 -27.10
C LYS A 108 16.78 -14.09 -26.96
N PRO A 109 16.42 -13.32 -28.00
CA PRO A 109 16.34 -11.87 -27.88
C PRO A 109 15.27 -11.47 -26.84
N ILE A 110 15.47 -10.30 -26.21
CA ILE A 110 14.52 -9.70 -25.28
C ILE A 110 13.81 -8.55 -26.03
N PRO A 111 12.53 -8.70 -26.39
CA PRO A 111 11.75 -7.65 -27.04
C PRO A 111 11.67 -6.35 -26.22
N GLN A 112 11.53 -5.20 -26.90
CA GLN A 112 11.47 -3.89 -26.26
C GLN A 112 10.26 -3.72 -25.34
N ILE A 113 9.16 -4.45 -25.59
CA ILE A 113 7.95 -4.43 -24.75
C ILE A 113 8.24 -4.81 -23.29
N TYR A 114 9.27 -5.63 -23.01
CA TYR A 114 9.68 -5.93 -21.64
C TYR A 114 10.10 -4.67 -20.89
N SER A 115 10.88 -3.79 -21.53
CA SER A 115 11.29 -2.53 -20.94
C SER A 115 10.08 -1.61 -20.75
N GLY A 116 9.21 -1.48 -21.76
CA GLY A 116 8.00 -0.65 -21.65
C GLY A 116 7.05 -1.07 -20.53
N ILE A 117 6.87 -2.37 -20.31
CA ILE A 117 6.09 -2.88 -19.17
C ILE A 117 6.81 -2.59 -17.84
N GLN A 118 8.13 -2.76 -17.78
CA GLN A 118 8.90 -2.46 -16.57
C GLN A 118 8.83 -0.98 -16.19
N ASP A 119 8.87 -0.10 -17.17
CA ASP A 119 8.77 1.35 -16.97
C ASP A 119 7.39 1.72 -16.41
N ARG A 120 6.31 1.08 -16.90
CA ARG A 120 4.95 1.28 -16.36
C ARG A 120 4.79 0.75 -14.95
N LEU A 121 5.39 -0.40 -14.65
CA LEU A 121 5.31 -1.01 -13.32
C LEU A 121 6.23 -0.35 -12.31
N GLY A 122 7.31 0.30 -12.76
CA GLY A 122 8.40 0.82 -11.94
C GLY A 122 9.56 -0.17 -11.85
N THR A 123 10.69 0.22 -12.43
CA THR A 123 11.92 -0.57 -12.52
C THR A 123 12.52 -0.81 -11.14
N LYS A 124 13.03 -2.02 -10.89
CA LYS A 124 13.82 -2.33 -9.70
C LYS A 124 15.19 -2.90 -10.11
N PRO A 125 16.29 -2.50 -9.44
CA PRO A 125 17.61 -3.04 -9.73
C PRO A 125 17.71 -4.53 -9.36
N TYR A 126 16.96 -4.97 -8.35
CA TYR A 126 16.91 -6.36 -7.90
C TYR A 126 15.55 -6.71 -7.30
N CYS A 127 15.12 -7.97 -7.48
CA CYS A 127 13.88 -8.49 -6.90
C CYS A 127 14.19 -9.80 -6.15
N ALA A 128 13.86 -9.85 -4.86
CA ALA A 128 13.91 -11.07 -4.07
C ALA A 128 12.79 -11.09 -3.04
N LEU A 129 12.29 -12.29 -2.76
CA LEU A 129 11.36 -12.53 -1.66
C LEU A 129 12.13 -13.01 -0.44
N GLN A 130 11.72 -12.55 0.74
CA GLN A 130 12.16 -13.15 2.00
C GLN A 130 11.76 -14.63 2.01
N PRO A 131 12.61 -15.53 2.55
CA PRO A 131 12.23 -16.92 2.76
C PRO A 131 10.90 -17.05 3.49
N VAL A 132 10.14 -18.07 3.12
CA VAL A 132 8.89 -18.45 3.79
C VAL A 132 9.22 -19.51 4.84
N VAL A 133 8.57 -19.45 6.00
CA VAL A 133 8.67 -20.50 7.01
C VAL A 133 7.36 -21.27 7.01
N ALA A 134 7.43 -22.59 6.89
CA ALA A 134 6.28 -23.48 6.89
C ALA A 134 6.50 -24.65 7.86
N ASN A 135 5.41 -25.27 8.30
CA ASN A 135 5.43 -26.49 9.08
C ASN A 135 4.72 -27.63 8.32
N ILE A 136 5.32 -28.82 8.33
CA ILE A 136 4.67 -30.04 7.86
C ILE A 136 4.26 -30.85 9.08
N ARG A 137 3.03 -30.62 9.54
CA ARG A 137 2.45 -31.25 10.75
C ARG A 137 2.42 -32.78 10.69
N ALA A 138 2.33 -33.36 9.48
CA ALA A 138 2.20 -34.79 9.27
C ALA A 138 3.50 -35.59 9.47
N ILE A 139 4.66 -34.92 9.56
CA ILE A 139 5.96 -35.57 9.71
C ILE A 139 6.35 -35.55 11.18
N ASP A 140 6.49 -36.73 11.79
CA ASP A 140 7.14 -36.85 13.10
C ASP A 140 8.67 -36.66 12.93
N PRO A 141 9.28 -35.63 13.54
CA PRO A 141 10.72 -35.40 13.43
C PRO A 141 11.56 -36.55 14.02
N ASN A 142 11.02 -37.34 14.95
CA ASN A 142 11.73 -38.47 15.55
C ASN A 142 11.64 -39.75 14.71
N ASN A 143 10.68 -39.82 13.80
CA ASN A 143 10.47 -40.96 12.92
C ASN A 143 9.89 -40.49 11.56
N PRO A 144 10.70 -39.83 10.72
CA PRO A 144 10.23 -39.27 9.46
C PRO A 144 9.81 -40.40 8.50
N SER A 145 8.50 -40.59 8.36
CA SER A 145 7.84 -41.63 7.57
C SER A 145 7.77 -41.29 6.08
N ILE A 146 8.81 -40.69 5.52
CA ILE A 146 8.81 -40.16 4.16
C ILE A 146 9.96 -40.73 3.33
N ARG A 147 9.66 -41.08 2.08
CA ARG A 147 10.65 -41.62 1.15
C ARG A 147 11.63 -40.53 0.75
N ALA A 148 12.92 -40.80 0.88
CA ALA A 148 13.98 -39.88 0.52
C ALA A 148 15.18 -40.60 -0.11
N GLU A 149 15.72 -40.01 -1.17
CA GLU A 149 16.99 -40.41 -1.80
C GLU A 149 18.10 -39.47 -1.32
N ARG A 150 19.20 -40.02 -0.81
CA ARG A 150 20.36 -39.24 -0.36
C ARG A 150 21.26 -38.90 -1.55
N GLY A 151 21.44 -37.61 -1.82
CA GLY A 151 22.44 -37.12 -2.75
C GLY A 151 23.83 -37.11 -2.10
N MET A 152 24.82 -37.69 -2.78
CA MET A 152 26.21 -37.74 -2.30
C MET A 152 27.20 -37.18 -3.33
N THR A 153 28.29 -36.58 -2.86
CA THR A 153 29.45 -36.24 -3.70
C THR A 153 30.20 -37.50 -4.12
N LYS A 154 31.16 -37.35 -5.05
CA LYS A 154 32.11 -38.42 -5.40
C LYS A 154 32.95 -38.90 -4.21
N THR A 155 33.11 -38.07 -3.18
CA THR A 155 33.83 -38.37 -1.94
C THR A 155 32.94 -38.99 -0.85
N GLY A 156 31.64 -39.19 -1.13
CA GLY A 156 30.68 -39.81 -0.19
C GLY A 156 30.02 -38.83 0.80
N GLU A 157 30.23 -37.53 0.63
CA GLU A 157 29.65 -36.49 1.50
C GLU A 157 28.20 -36.22 1.10
N THR A 158 27.29 -36.07 2.07
CA THR A 158 25.90 -35.71 1.78
C THR A 158 25.82 -34.29 1.24
N VAL A 159 25.19 -34.11 0.08
CA VAL A 159 24.91 -32.78 -0.49
C VAL A 159 23.46 -32.34 -0.29
N GLY A 160 22.56 -33.28 -0.01
CA GLY A 160 21.14 -33.01 0.19
C GLY A 160 20.32 -34.28 0.04
N PHE A 161 19.01 -34.14 0.12
CA PHE A 161 18.05 -35.22 -0.02
C PHE A 161 17.01 -34.85 -1.06
N LYS A 162 16.63 -35.82 -1.89
CA LYS A 162 15.47 -35.73 -2.75
C LYS A 162 14.32 -36.45 -2.04
N VAL A 163 13.46 -35.66 -1.41
CA VAL A 163 12.33 -36.15 -0.63
C VAL A 163 11.11 -36.23 -1.53
N PHE A 164 10.43 -37.37 -1.54
CA PHE A 164 9.21 -37.57 -2.31
C PHE A 164 8.03 -37.21 -1.42
N MET A 165 7.52 -36.00 -1.59
CA MET A 165 6.47 -35.45 -0.74
C MET A 165 5.09 -35.81 -1.27
N PRO A 166 4.25 -36.51 -0.48
CA PRO A 166 2.86 -36.72 -0.83
C PRO A 166 2.10 -35.39 -0.86
N ARG A 167 1.18 -35.20 -1.81
CA ARG A 167 0.31 -34.00 -1.88
C ARG A 167 -0.56 -33.79 -0.63
N THR A 168 -0.81 -34.85 0.14
CA THR A 168 -1.53 -34.79 1.42
C THR A 168 -0.74 -34.07 2.52
N TYR A 169 0.59 -33.95 2.37
CA TYR A 169 1.45 -33.27 3.34
C TYR A 169 1.40 -31.76 3.09
N ARG A 170 0.33 -31.12 3.59
CA ARG A 170 0.13 -29.68 3.47
C ARG A 170 1.26 -28.90 4.14
N TRP A 171 1.72 -27.86 3.45
CA TRP A 171 2.71 -26.93 3.97
C TRP A 171 2.01 -25.77 4.68
N TRP A 172 1.90 -25.87 6.00
CA TRP A 172 1.26 -24.83 6.81
C TRP A 172 2.22 -23.66 6.93
N VAL A 173 1.98 -22.59 6.18
CA VAL A 173 2.80 -21.38 6.23
C VAL A 173 2.69 -20.80 7.63
N VAL A 174 3.80 -20.65 8.35
CA VAL A 174 3.89 -20.05 9.69
C VAL A 174 4.29 -18.57 9.58
N ASP A 175 5.30 -18.25 8.77
CA ASP A 175 5.65 -16.87 8.41
C ASP A 175 5.65 -16.68 6.89
N GLY A 176 4.93 -15.67 6.41
CA GLY A 176 4.78 -15.37 4.99
C GLY A 176 3.37 -15.54 4.42
N GLN A 177 2.32 -15.55 5.26
CA GLN A 177 0.93 -15.66 4.80
C GLN A 177 0.55 -14.63 3.71
N HIS A 178 1.02 -13.38 3.84
CA HIS A 178 0.76 -12.32 2.86
C HIS A 178 1.50 -12.57 1.54
N ARG A 179 2.67 -13.22 1.59
CA ARG A 179 3.42 -13.66 0.40
C ARG A 179 2.69 -14.80 -0.30
N ARG A 180 2.21 -15.81 0.44
CA ARG A 180 1.38 -16.90 -0.10
C ARG A 180 0.13 -16.37 -0.79
N TYR A 181 -0.66 -15.57 -0.08
CA TYR A 181 -1.91 -15.02 -0.62
C TYR A 181 -1.64 -14.05 -1.80
N GLY A 182 -0.58 -13.24 -1.73
CA GLY A 182 -0.15 -12.42 -2.86
C GLY A 182 0.25 -13.25 -4.08
N GLY A 183 0.91 -14.40 -3.88
CA GLY A 183 1.23 -15.36 -4.93
C GLY A 183 -0.02 -15.98 -5.55
N GLU A 184 -1.03 -16.32 -4.76
CA GLU A 184 -2.34 -16.79 -5.24
C GLU A 184 -3.03 -15.75 -6.13
N MET A 185 -3.15 -14.51 -5.63
CA MET A 185 -3.69 -13.39 -6.41
C MET A 185 -2.95 -13.23 -7.75
N LEU A 186 -1.61 -13.30 -7.72
CA LEU A 186 -0.77 -13.21 -8.91
C LEU A 186 -1.05 -14.32 -9.92
N MET A 187 -1.10 -15.56 -9.46
CA MET A 187 -1.34 -16.71 -10.33
C MET A 187 -2.72 -16.61 -10.98
N ASP A 188 -3.74 -16.20 -10.23
CA ASP A 188 -5.09 -16.05 -10.75
C ASP A 188 -5.20 -14.89 -11.74
N TRP A 189 -4.56 -13.76 -11.44
CA TRP A 189 -4.48 -12.63 -12.36
C TRP A 189 -3.76 -12.99 -13.66
N LEU A 190 -2.61 -13.68 -13.60
CA LEU A 190 -1.89 -14.10 -14.81
C LEU A 190 -2.71 -15.09 -15.65
N LYS A 191 -3.37 -16.06 -15.00
CA LYS A 191 -4.28 -16.99 -15.69
C LYS A 191 -5.45 -16.25 -16.35
N GLU A 192 -6.03 -15.26 -15.67
CA GLU A 192 -7.14 -14.49 -16.20
C GLU A 192 -6.74 -13.63 -17.40
N VAL A 193 -5.64 -12.87 -17.29
CA VAL A 193 -5.13 -12.02 -18.35
C VAL A 193 -4.74 -12.84 -19.59
N THR A 194 -4.01 -13.94 -19.39
CA THR A 194 -3.58 -14.82 -20.51
C THR A 194 -4.74 -15.59 -21.15
N ARG A 195 -5.82 -15.87 -20.40
CA ARG A 195 -7.02 -16.55 -20.93
C ARG A 195 -7.95 -15.61 -21.67
N THR A 196 -8.12 -14.38 -21.17
CA THR A 196 -9.15 -13.45 -21.68
C THR A 196 -8.60 -12.45 -22.69
N GLY A 197 -7.28 -12.19 -22.69
CA GLY A 197 -6.69 -11.11 -23.50
C GLY A 197 -7.10 -9.71 -23.04
N ARG A 198 -7.60 -9.58 -21.80
CA ARG A 198 -8.07 -8.30 -21.25
C ARG A 198 -7.55 -8.09 -19.83
N TYR A 199 -7.24 -6.86 -19.49
CA TYR A 199 -6.90 -6.50 -18.12
C TYR A 199 -8.18 -6.39 -17.25
N PRO A 200 -8.15 -6.86 -15.99
CA PRO A 200 -9.31 -6.76 -15.11
C PRO A 200 -9.75 -5.31 -14.87
N GLY A 201 -11.03 -5.01 -15.05
CA GLY A 201 -11.55 -3.64 -14.94
C GLY A 201 -11.52 -3.03 -13.53
N ARG A 202 -11.65 -3.87 -12.48
CA ARG A 202 -11.52 -3.50 -11.06
C ARG A 202 -10.79 -4.59 -10.30
N GLY A 203 -10.10 -4.22 -9.22
CA GLY A 203 -9.51 -5.17 -8.29
C GLY A 203 -8.19 -5.82 -8.73
N GLY A 204 -7.78 -5.65 -10.00
CA GLY A 204 -6.53 -6.20 -10.54
C GLY A 204 -5.27 -5.78 -9.76
N ILE A 205 -4.20 -6.58 -9.87
CA ILE A 205 -2.93 -6.39 -9.14
C ILE A 205 -2.24 -5.08 -9.54
N ILE A 206 -2.40 -4.71 -10.81
CA ILE A 206 -1.83 -3.51 -11.42
C ILE A 206 -2.95 -2.70 -12.08
N GLU A 207 -2.76 -1.39 -12.16
CA GLU A 207 -3.75 -0.46 -12.74
C GLU A 207 -3.58 -0.37 -14.26
N LEU A 208 -3.64 -1.51 -14.95
CA LEU A 208 -3.76 -1.57 -16.40
C LEU A 208 -5.21 -1.86 -16.77
N LYS A 209 -5.69 -1.24 -17.86
CA LYS A 209 -7.07 -1.36 -18.35
C LYS A 209 -7.07 -1.58 -19.85
N GLY A 210 -8.15 -2.17 -20.35
CA GLY A 210 -8.35 -2.39 -21.77
C GLY A 210 -7.87 -3.76 -22.25
N GLU A 211 -7.70 -3.88 -23.56
CA GLU A 211 -7.23 -5.10 -24.22
C GLU A 211 -5.71 -5.23 -24.11
N VAL A 212 -5.25 -6.47 -24.01
CA VAL A 212 -3.84 -6.83 -23.98
C VAL A 212 -3.37 -6.93 -25.42
N SER A 213 -2.32 -6.18 -25.79
CA SER A 213 -1.74 -6.30 -27.14
C SER A 213 -1.04 -7.66 -27.34
N GLU A 214 -0.81 -8.07 -28.59
CA GLU A 214 -0.09 -9.31 -28.89
C GLU A 214 1.31 -9.34 -28.24
N ASP A 215 2.02 -8.22 -28.27
CA ASP A 215 3.35 -8.07 -27.65
C ASP A 215 3.28 -8.14 -26.13
N GLU A 216 2.25 -7.56 -25.50
CA GLU A 216 2.06 -7.66 -24.05
C GLU A 216 1.69 -9.09 -23.63
N MET A 217 0.86 -9.78 -24.44
CA MET A 217 0.47 -11.17 -24.21
C MET A 217 1.67 -12.10 -24.14
N LEU A 218 2.66 -11.91 -25.01
CA LEU A 218 3.94 -12.64 -24.98
C LEU A 218 4.60 -12.54 -23.58
N VAL A 219 4.64 -11.33 -23.02
CA VAL A 219 5.27 -11.10 -21.70
C VAL A 219 4.50 -11.81 -20.60
N TRP A 220 3.16 -11.78 -20.63
CA TRP A 220 2.33 -12.41 -19.59
C TRP A 220 2.33 -13.93 -19.64
N VAL A 221 2.32 -14.51 -20.84
CA VAL A 221 2.46 -15.96 -21.02
C VAL A 221 3.82 -16.42 -20.50
N GLU A 222 4.91 -15.72 -20.83
CA GLU A 222 6.24 -16.08 -20.33
C GLU A 222 6.38 -15.86 -18.82
N ALA A 223 5.75 -14.83 -18.25
CA ALA A 223 5.73 -14.63 -16.80
C ALA A 223 5.02 -15.78 -16.08
N LEU A 224 3.87 -16.23 -16.60
CA LEU A 224 3.13 -17.38 -16.08
C LEU A 224 3.94 -18.68 -16.21
N GLU A 225 4.61 -18.87 -17.35
CA GLU A 225 5.48 -20.03 -17.56
C GLU A 225 6.66 -20.02 -16.59
N CYS A 226 7.30 -18.85 -16.40
CA CYS A 226 8.38 -18.68 -15.43
C CYS A 226 7.94 -18.97 -14.00
N ALA A 227 6.73 -18.59 -13.59
CA ALA A 227 6.21 -18.93 -12.26
C ALA A 227 6.10 -20.44 -12.02
N ARG A 228 5.84 -21.21 -13.09
CA ARG A 228 5.71 -22.68 -13.05
C ARG A 228 7.06 -23.39 -13.14
N THR A 229 7.99 -22.92 -13.96
CA THR A 229 9.18 -23.72 -14.32
C THR A 229 10.50 -23.11 -13.88
N PHE A 230 10.56 -21.81 -13.61
CA PHE A 230 11.84 -21.11 -13.45
C PHE A 230 11.97 -20.42 -12.09
N ALA A 231 11.09 -19.46 -11.79
CA ALA A 231 11.14 -18.66 -10.57
C ALA A 231 10.90 -19.51 -9.32
N THR A 232 11.88 -19.49 -8.41
CA THR A 232 11.84 -20.23 -7.14
C THR A 232 11.71 -19.31 -5.94
N ILE A 233 11.14 -19.83 -4.86
CA ILE A 233 11.08 -19.23 -3.53
C ILE A 233 11.77 -20.17 -2.55
N LYS A 234 12.53 -19.58 -1.62
CA LYS A 234 13.14 -20.32 -0.51
C LYS A 234 12.12 -20.58 0.58
N ILE A 235 12.03 -21.84 1.00
CA ILE A 235 11.16 -22.26 2.09
C ILE A 235 12.00 -23.02 3.13
N GLU A 236 11.86 -22.63 4.39
CA GLU A 236 12.30 -23.41 5.54
C GLU A 236 11.10 -24.16 6.12
N PHE A 237 11.19 -25.50 6.13
CA PHE A 237 10.20 -26.38 6.71
C PHE A 237 10.64 -26.80 8.12
N HIS A 238 9.78 -26.54 9.09
CA HIS A 238 9.77 -27.26 10.35
C HIS A 238 8.89 -28.51 10.22
N LEU A 239 9.15 -29.51 11.07
CA LEU A 239 8.51 -30.81 10.99
C LEU A 239 7.76 -31.10 12.29
N GLY A 240 6.49 -31.46 12.17
CA GLY A 240 5.70 -31.98 13.30
C GLY A 240 5.41 -30.98 14.42
N LEU A 241 5.50 -29.66 14.18
CA LEU A 241 5.16 -28.70 15.22
C LEU A 241 3.66 -28.73 15.53
N GLY A 242 3.32 -28.66 16.82
CA GLY A 242 1.96 -28.39 17.29
C GLY A 242 1.61 -26.89 17.22
N ILE A 243 0.34 -26.56 17.44
CA ILE A 243 -0.18 -25.18 17.29
C ILE A 243 0.54 -24.19 18.21
N ASP A 244 0.78 -24.54 19.48
CA ASP A 244 1.46 -23.62 20.40
C ASP A 244 2.92 -23.38 20.02
N GLN A 245 3.59 -24.38 19.44
CA GLN A 245 4.94 -24.23 18.90
C GLN A 245 4.94 -23.37 17.63
N GLU A 246 3.95 -23.52 16.75
CA GLU A 246 3.78 -22.63 15.58
C GLU A 246 3.56 -21.17 16.01
N ARG A 247 2.74 -20.92 17.05
CA ARG A 247 2.51 -19.58 17.61
C ARG A 247 3.80 -18.99 18.18
N GLN A 248 4.56 -19.78 18.93
CA GLN A 248 5.84 -19.33 19.49
C GLN A 248 6.85 -19.01 18.38
N LEU A 249 6.96 -19.88 17.37
CA LEU A 249 7.81 -19.66 16.21
C LEU A 249 7.41 -18.37 15.45
N PHE A 250 6.11 -18.18 15.20
CA PHE A 250 5.60 -16.96 14.57
C PHE A 250 5.93 -15.70 15.38
N HIS A 251 5.72 -15.75 16.70
CA HIS A 251 6.06 -14.66 17.62
C HIS A 251 7.54 -14.30 17.53
N ASP A 252 8.42 -15.29 17.64
CA ASP A 252 9.86 -15.07 17.73
C ASP A 252 10.42 -14.48 16.43
N LEU A 253 9.99 -15.01 15.28
CA LEU A 253 10.40 -14.49 13.97
C LEU A 253 9.96 -13.05 13.72
N ASN A 254 8.82 -12.63 14.27
CA ASN A 254 8.25 -11.30 14.00
C ASN A 254 8.62 -10.23 15.04
N ASN A 255 8.91 -10.62 16.28
CA ASN A 255 9.15 -9.67 17.38
C ASN A 255 10.62 -9.56 17.79
N LEU A 256 11.44 -10.59 17.60
CA LEU A 256 12.86 -10.54 17.96
C LEU A 256 13.71 -9.89 16.86
N GLY A 257 13.15 -9.67 15.67
CA GLY A 257 13.80 -8.93 14.58
C GLY A 257 13.79 -7.42 14.77
N LYS A 258 14.91 -6.75 14.45
CA LYS A 258 14.98 -5.29 14.42
C LYS A 258 14.46 -4.75 13.09
N LYS A 259 13.46 -3.87 13.15
CA LYS A 259 12.94 -3.18 11.94
C LYS A 259 13.96 -2.18 11.40
N ILE A 260 14.07 -2.12 10.08
CA ILE A 260 14.89 -1.13 9.36
C ILE A 260 14.29 0.28 9.61
N ASN A 261 15.15 1.29 9.73
CA ASN A 261 14.72 2.69 9.82
C ASN A 261 13.99 3.11 8.52
N VAL A 262 12.89 3.87 8.64
CA VAL A 262 12.11 4.35 7.50
C VAL A 262 12.93 5.16 6.50
N SER A 263 13.84 6.04 6.97
CA SER A 263 14.70 6.83 6.07
C SER A 263 15.58 5.92 5.20
N GLN A 264 16.24 4.96 5.84
CA GLN A 264 17.08 3.97 5.17
C GLN A 264 16.28 3.07 4.21
N ALA A 265 15.08 2.65 4.61
CA ALA A 265 14.19 1.89 3.73
C ALA A 265 13.76 2.71 2.50
N THR A 266 13.57 4.02 2.67
CA THR A 266 13.21 4.95 1.59
C THR A 266 14.37 5.18 0.64
N GLU A 267 15.59 5.30 1.16
CA GLU A 267 16.82 5.41 0.37
C GLU A 267 17.02 4.18 -0.54
N PHE A 268 16.80 2.98 -0.01
CA PHE A 268 17.04 1.73 -0.76
C PHE A 268 15.91 1.39 -1.74
N ASP A 269 14.69 1.90 -1.56
CA ASP A 269 13.57 1.63 -2.47
C ASP A 269 13.60 2.54 -3.71
N GLN A 270 14.65 2.37 -4.52
CA GLN A 270 14.85 3.10 -5.79
C GLN A 270 13.78 2.79 -6.85
N GLY A 271 13.00 1.73 -6.66
CA GLY A 271 11.89 1.40 -7.55
C GLY A 271 10.60 2.16 -7.27
N ASN A 272 10.58 2.98 -6.22
CA ASN A 272 9.49 3.92 -5.98
C ASN A 272 9.76 5.22 -6.73
N PRO A 273 8.85 5.65 -7.63
CA PRO A 273 9.09 6.82 -8.48
C PRO A 273 9.16 8.14 -7.69
N ILE A 274 8.51 8.26 -6.53
CA ILE A 274 8.63 9.44 -5.66
C ILE A 274 9.98 9.46 -4.95
N ASN A 275 10.48 8.32 -4.47
CA ASN A 275 11.82 8.26 -3.88
C ASN A 275 12.90 8.58 -4.93
N ASN A 276 12.69 8.12 -6.16
CA ASN A 276 13.56 8.45 -7.28
C ASN A 276 13.50 9.95 -7.62
N PHE A 277 12.32 10.57 -7.60
CA PHE A 277 12.17 12.02 -7.74
C PHE A 277 12.93 12.79 -6.65
N VAL A 278 12.81 12.38 -5.39
CA VAL A 278 13.56 13.00 -4.28
C VAL A 278 15.07 12.95 -4.53
N ARG A 279 15.59 11.82 -4.98
CA ARG A 279 17.03 11.67 -5.28
C ARG A 279 17.46 12.50 -6.50
N VAL A 280 16.83 12.26 -7.64
CA VAL A 280 17.32 12.78 -8.94
C VAL A 280 16.97 14.27 -9.11
N VAL A 281 15.76 14.66 -8.72
CA VAL A 281 15.30 16.04 -8.94
C VAL A 281 15.63 16.93 -7.75
N LEU A 282 15.36 16.50 -6.52
CA LEU A 282 15.55 17.38 -5.36
C LEU A 282 17.00 17.40 -4.87
N GLU A 283 17.59 16.22 -4.63
CA GLU A 283 18.94 16.09 -4.07
C GLU A 283 20.01 16.40 -5.13
N GLU A 284 19.98 15.74 -6.29
CA GLU A 284 20.98 15.93 -7.36
C GLU A 284 20.71 17.16 -8.24
N GLY A 285 19.44 17.52 -8.47
CA GLY A 285 19.04 18.62 -9.36
C GLY A 285 18.99 19.97 -8.66
N ILE A 286 18.03 20.15 -7.75
CA ILE A 286 17.81 21.42 -7.01
C ILE A 286 18.88 21.63 -5.93
N GLY A 287 19.49 20.57 -5.41
CA GLY A 287 20.54 20.66 -4.38
C GLY A 287 20.00 20.70 -2.95
N ILE A 288 18.83 20.13 -2.69
CA ILE A 288 18.28 20.00 -1.34
C ILE A 288 19.15 19.03 -0.52
N ALA A 289 19.77 19.51 0.56
CA ALA A 289 20.53 18.66 1.47
C ALA A 289 19.63 17.65 2.19
N VAL A 290 19.98 16.36 2.15
CA VAL A 290 19.18 15.26 2.73
C VAL A 290 19.93 14.56 3.86
N THR A 291 19.22 14.25 4.94
CA THR A 291 19.75 13.46 6.07
C THR A 291 18.81 12.31 6.44
N GLU A 292 19.37 11.29 7.07
CA GLU A 292 18.61 10.20 7.69
C GLU A 292 18.37 10.40 9.18
N ARG A 293 19.14 11.31 9.80
CA ARG A 293 19.17 11.52 11.25
C ARG A 293 18.27 12.67 11.65
N ASP A 294 17.42 12.40 12.62
CA ASP A 294 16.45 13.38 13.12
C ASP A 294 17.10 14.29 14.17
N THR A 295 17.25 15.58 13.84
CA THR A 295 17.82 16.59 14.73
C THR A 295 16.73 17.22 15.58
N LYS A 296 16.61 16.75 16.82
CA LYS A 296 15.67 17.28 17.82
C LYS A 296 16.04 18.67 18.34
N ASP A 297 17.34 18.92 18.48
CA ASP A 297 17.89 20.19 18.94
C ASP A 297 18.10 21.14 17.76
N TRP A 298 17.20 22.12 17.59
CA TRP A 298 17.22 23.04 16.45
C TRP A 298 18.47 23.93 16.40
N ALA A 299 19.23 24.06 17.49
CA ALA A 299 20.50 24.77 17.47
C ALA A 299 21.61 24.00 16.72
N LYS A 300 21.42 22.70 16.49
CA LYS A 300 22.31 21.79 15.75
C LYS A 300 21.76 21.41 14.38
N ASP A 301 20.68 22.06 13.97
CA ASP A 301 20.08 21.87 12.66
C ASP A 301 21.03 22.43 11.59
N ASP A 302 21.43 21.62 10.62
CA ASP A 302 22.38 21.97 9.57
C ASP A 302 21.69 22.40 8.26
N GLY A 303 20.37 22.60 8.31
CA GLY A 303 19.54 22.92 7.15
C GLY A 303 19.09 21.72 6.33
N SER A 304 19.58 20.51 6.63
CA SER A 304 19.20 19.31 5.90
C SER A 304 17.79 18.81 6.22
N MET A 305 17.15 18.23 5.22
CA MET A 305 15.80 17.68 5.30
C MET A 305 15.84 16.17 5.51
N LEU A 306 14.94 15.67 6.36
CA LEU A 306 14.81 14.22 6.58
C LEU A 306 14.24 13.52 5.34
N ARG A 307 14.92 12.47 4.88
CA ARG A 307 14.49 11.69 3.70
C ARG A 307 13.05 11.17 3.83
N LYS A 308 12.66 10.69 5.02
CA LYS A 308 11.28 10.25 5.31
C LYS A 308 10.25 11.38 5.13
N ASP A 309 10.62 12.62 5.46
CA ASP A 309 9.73 13.78 5.38
C ASP A 309 9.61 14.26 3.95
N LEU A 310 10.71 14.31 3.19
CA LEU A 310 10.69 14.58 1.76
C LEU A 310 9.79 13.59 1.01
N ALA A 311 9.89 12.29 1.32
CA ALA A 311 9.02 11.28 0.73
C ALA A 311 7.53 11.53 1.09
N ALA A 312 7.22 11.89 2.34
CA ALA A 312 5.86 12.17 2.78
C ALA A 312 5.27 13.45 2.15
N ILE A 313 6.06 14.53 2.08
CA ILE A 313 5.67 15.81 1.46
C ILE A 313 5.38 15.59 -0.02
N ASN A 314 6.28 14.93 -0.75
CA ASN A 314 6.08 14.65 -2.16
C ASN A 314 4.94 13.65 -2.40
N SER A 315 4.70 12.70 -1.49
CA SER A 315 3.51 11.84 -1.57
C SER A 315 2.20 12.64 -1.53
N ILE A 316 2.14 13.71 -0.74
CA ILE A 316 0.97 14.61 -0.73
C ILE A 316 0.89 15.37 -2.05
N ALA A 317 2.00 15.94 -2.50
CA ALA A 317 2.05 16.76 -3.70
C ALA A 317 1.67 15.95 -4.96
N PHE A 318 2.14 14.70 -5.08
CA PHE A 318 1.85 13.82 -6.21
C PHE A 318 0.50 13.11 -6.09
N LEU A 319 0.11 12.62 -4.90
CA LEU A 319 -0.97 11.63 -4.76
C LEU A 319 -2.07 12.04 -3.77
N ASN A 320 -1.91 13.16 -3.06
CA ASN A 320 -2.73 13.51 -1.90
C ASN A 320 -2.78 12.40 -0.83
N LYS A 321 -1.63 11.75 -0.61
CA LYS A 321 -1.46 10.68 0.38
C LYS A 321 -0.21 10.93 1.23
N THR A 322 -0.20 10.42 2.46
CA THR A 322 0.95 10.59 3.38
C THR A 322 2.10 9.63 3.13
N ASN A 323 2.00 8.72 2.14
CA ASN A 323 3.03 7.75 1.81
C ASN A 323 3.09 7.44 0.32
N ALA A 324 4.26 7.01 -0.14
CA ALA A 324 4.57 6.84 -1.56
C ALA A 324 4.15 5.48 -2.13
N ARG A 325 3.47 4.60 -1.35
CA ARG A 325 3.30 3.18 -1.72
C ARG A 325 2.53 2.96 -3.02
N THR A 326 1.57 3.84 -3.33
CA THR A 326 0.74 3.73 -4.54
C THR A 326 1.25 4.62 -5.67
N ALA A 327 2.47 5.13 -5.59
CA ALA A 327 3.03 5.97 -6.64
C ALA A 327 3.35 5.12 -7.88
N THR A 328 2.90 5.57 -9.05
CA THR A 328 3.22 4.96 -10.34
C THR A 328 4.14 5.90 -11.13
N PRO A 329 5.04 5.36 -11.98
CA PRO A 329 5.91 6.18 -12.81
C PRO A 329 5.14 7.14 -13.72
N LEU A 330 3.97 6.70 -14.24
CA LEU A 330 3.11 7.54 -15.07
C LEU A 330 2.63 8.80 -14.32
N VAL A 331 2.08 8.62 -13.12
CA VAL A 331 1.57 9.74 -12.31
C VAL A 331 2.70 10.69 -11.90
N VAL A 332 3.90 10.17 -11.62
CA VAL A 332 5.05 11.02 -11.29
C VAL A 332 5.52 11.78 -12.53
N ALA A 333 5.68 11.11 -13.68
CA ALA A 333 6.13 11.74 -14.92
C ALA A 333 5.21 12.88 -15.37
N GLU A 334 3.89 12.70 -15.28
CA GLU A 334 2.90 13.73 -15.65
C GLU A 334 2.96 14.99 -14.76
N ARG A 335 3.39 14.84 -13.51
CA ARG A 335 3.30 15.90 -12.49
C ARG A 335 4.66 16.47 -12.09
N GLN A 336 5.75 15.85 -12.56
CA GLN A 336 7.10 16.09 -12.08
C GLN A 336 7.50 17.56 -12.20
N GLU A 337 7.22 18.19 -13.34
CA GLU A 337 7.62 19.56 -13.63
C GLU A 337 6.97 20.56 -12.68
N ASP A 338 5.67 20.44 -12.44
CA ASP A 338 4.96 21.33 -11.50
C ASP A 338 5.45 21.13 -10.06
N ILE A 339 5.75 19.90 -9.66
CA ILE A 339 6.26 19.61 -8.31
C ILE A 339 7.70 20.14 -8.17
N ALA A 340 8.52 20.08 -9.23
CA ALA A 340 9.85 20.67 -9.23
C ALA A 340 9.79 22.19 -9.07
N ARG A 341 8.88 22.88 -9.79
CA ARG A 341 8.64 24.32 -9.64
C ARG A 341 8.25 24.73 -8.22
N LEU A 342 7.44 23.92 -7.54
CA LEU A 342 7.15 24.12 -6.11
C LEU A 342 8.43 24.09 -5.27
N TRP A 343 9.29 23.09 -5.48
CA TRP A 343 10.53 22.96 -4.71
C TRP A 343 11.56 24.04 -5.03
N GLU A 344 11.63 24.51 -6.28
CA GLU A 344 12.43 25.68 -6.66
C GLU A 344 11.98 26.91 -5.86
N ALA A 345 10.67 27.17 -5.80
CA ALA A 345 10.13 28.27 -5.00
C ALA A 345 10.40 28.11 -3.49
N ILE A 346 10.29 26.88 -2.94
CA ILE A 346 10.63 26.58 -1.54
C ILE A 346 12.12 26.81 -1.28
N SER A 347 13.00 26.39 -2.19
CA SER A 347 14.45 26.52 -2.05
C SER A 347 14.93 27.98 -2.04
N ALA A 348 14.13 28.88 -2.65
CA ALA A 348 14.39 30.31 -2.66
C ALA A 348 13.89 31.04 -1.39
N LEU A 349 13.22 30.35 -0.46
CA LEU A 349 12.71 30.98 0.76
C LEU A 349 13.84 31.39 1.70
N PRO A 350 13.81 32.61 2.27
CA PRO A 350 14.83 33.06 3.22
C PRO A 350 15.00 32.10 4.42
N GLY A 351 16.25 31.71 4.70
CA GLY A 351 16.59 30.84 5.82
C GLY A 351 16.28 29.36 5.61
N PHE A 352 15.69 28.95 4.48
CA PHE A 352 15.46 27.54 4.17
C PHE A 352 16.76 26.88 3.68
N GLY A 353 17.04 25.65 4.13
CA GLY A 353 18.26 24.92 3.73
C GLY A 353 19.58 25.44 4.32
N GLU A 354 19.54 26.51 5.11
CA GLU A 354 20.72 27.09 5.76
C GLU A 354 21.03 26.48 7.14
N ASP A 355 22.23 26.74 7.69
CA ASP A 355 22.52 26.43 9.09
C ASP A 355 21.46 27.03 10.02
N LYS A 356 20.92 26.19 10.91
CA LYS A 356 19.82 26.48 11.83
C LYS A 356 18.53 26.92 11.13
N ALA A 357 18.24 26.37 9.96
CA ALA A 357 17.03 26.69 9.18
C ALA A 357 15.74 26.68 10.02
N LYS A 358 15.57 25.68 10.90
CA LYS A 358 14.39 25.60 11.79
C LYS A 358 14.23 26.78 12.74
N LEU A 359 15.32 27.48 13.10
CA LEU A 359 15.27 28.71 13.90
C LEU A 359 15.04 29.97 13.05
N LYS A 360 15.32 29.91 11.75
CA LYS A 360 15.21 31.06 10.83
C LYS A 360 13.83 31.18 10.19
N THR A 361 13.22 30.05 9.85
CA THR A 361 11.96 30.03 9.10
C THR A 361 11.05 28.90 9.55
N VAL A 362 9.74 29.12 9.55
CA VAL A 362 8.78 28.04 9.80
C VAL A 362 8.73 27.05 8.63
N ALA A 363 9.15 27.46 7.43
CA ALA A 363 9.16 26.60 6.24
C ALA A 363 10.12 25.39 6.37
N ALA A 364 11.11 25.46 7.27
CA ALA A 364 11.99 24.34 7.57
C ALA A 364 11.31 23.22 8.39
N GLN A 365 10.08 23.44 8.86
CA GLN A 365 9.29 22.41 9.55
C GLN A 365 8.48 21.59 8.53
N PRO A 366 8.53 20.24 8.57
CA PRO A 366 7.86 19.40 7.58
C PRO A 366 6.35 19.62 7.47
N VAL A 367 5.67 20.05 8.54
CA VAL A 367 4.22 20.30 8.51
C VAL A 367 3.83 21.47 7.60
N VAL A 368 4.67 22.51 7.52
CA VAL A 368 4.45 23.66 6.63
C VAL A 368 4.64 23.23 5.17
N LEU A 369 5.68 22.45 4.90
CA LEU A 369 5.91 21.90 3.56
C LEU A 369 4.81 20.94 3.11
N LYS A 370 4.22 20.17 4.04
CA LYS A 370 3.02 19.35 3.76
C LYS A 370 1.81 20.23 3.39
N ALA A 371 1.67 21.41 3.99
CA ALA A 371 0.62 22.36 3.63
C ALA A 371 0.80 22.90 2.20
N LEU A 372 2.03 23.29 1.83
CA LEU A 372 2.37 23.72 0.47
C LEU A 372 2.17 22.62 -0.58
N ALA A 373 2.57 21.39 -0.24
CA ALA A 373 2.33 20.21 -1.07
C ALA A 373 0.82 19.96 -1.27
N LYS A 374 0.02 20.10 -0.20
CA LYS A 374 -1.44 19.93 -0.27
C LYS A 374 -2.08 21.02 -1.15
N LEU A 375 -1.65 22.27 -1.00
CA LEU A 375 -2.12 23.39 -1.82
C LEU A 375 -1.83 23.15 -3.29
N THR A 376 -0.60 22.74 -3.62
CA THR A 376 -0.21 22.42 -4.98
C THR A 376 -1.09 21.32 -5.57
N PHE A 377 -1.34 20.25 -4.81
CA PHE A 377 -2.25 19.20 -5.26
C PHE A 377 -3.67 19.73 -5.47
N ASP A 378 -4.18 20.55 -4.55
CA ASP A 378 -5.54 21.09 -4.63
C ASP A 378 -5.76 22.01 -5.83
N LEU A 379 -4.75 22.81 -6.18
CA LEU A 379 -4.83 23.75 -7.29
C LEU A 379 -4.69 23.04 -8.65
N LEU A 380 -3.87 21.98 -8.74
CA LEU A 380 -3.54 21.35 -10.04
C LEU A 380 -4.30 20.04 -10.29
N TYR A 381 -4.44 19.19 -9.28
CA TYR A 381 -4.75 17.76 -9.46
C TYR A 381 -5.99 17.27 -8.72
N SER A 382 -6.54 18.06 -7.80
CA SER A 382 -7.79 17.73 -7.12
C SER A 382 -8.96 17.73 -8.10
N ASN A 383 -9.90 16.81 -7.89
CA ASN A 383 -11.18 16.81 -8.60
C ASN A 383 -12.02 18.06 -8.26
N ARG A 384 -11.70 18.74 -7.16
CA ARG A 384 -12.34 19.99 -6.70
C ARG A 384 -11.44 21.21 -6.94
N ARG A 385 -10.49 21.12 -7.87
CA ARG A 385 -9.63 22.26 -8.19
C ARG A 385 -10.47 23.41 -8.76
N PRO A 386 -10.11 24.66 -8.49
CA PRO A 386 -10.73 25.81 -9.15
C PRO A 386 -10.45 25.78 -10.66
N GLU A 387 -11.33 26.38 -11.47
CA GLU A 387 -11.17 26.44 -12.93
C GLU A 387 -9.83 27.09 -13.32
N ASN A 388 -9.45 28.17 -12.63
CA ASN A 388 -8.17 28.88 -12.82
C ASN A 388 -7.04 28.32 -11.96
N GLY A 389 -7.09 27.03 -11.59
CA GLY A 389 -6.14 26.41 -10.67
C GLY A 389 -4.67 26.51 -11.10
N ARG A 390 -4.40 26.47 -12.41
CA ARG A 390 -3.04 26.68 -12.94
C ARG A 390 -2.53 28.09 -12.67
N GLU A 391 -3.34 29.11 -12.91
CA GLU A 391 -2.98 30.51 -12.66
C GLU A 391 -2.75 30.77 -11.16
N HIS A 392 -3.61 30.20 -10.31
CA HIS A 392 -3.42 30.24 -8.87
C HIS A 392 -2.13 29.56 -8.42
N PHE A 393 -1.77 28.42 -9.03
CA PHE A 393 -0.51 27.76 -8.76
C PHE A 393 0.69 28.61 -9.20
N ASP A 394 0.64 29.19 -10.41
CA ASP A 394 1.69 30.06 -10.91
C ASP A 394 1.89 31.29 -10.01
N ARG A 395 0.81 31.88 -9.51
CA ARG A 395 0.84 32.96 -8.50
C ARG A 395 1.43 32.50 -7.17
N LEU A 396 1.06 31.31 -6.69
CA LEU A 396 1.60 30.73 -5.45
C LEU A 396 3.11 30.57 -5.53
N VAL A 397 3.66 30.00 -6.60
CA VAL A 397 5.11 29.79 -6.72
C VAL A 397 5.87 31.09 -6.98
N ALA A 398 5.30 32.03 -7.74
CA ALA A 398 5.94 33.32 -8.02
C ALA A 398 6.06 34.20 -6.76
N ASN A 399 5.04 34.17 -5.90
CA ASN A 399 4.93 35.07 -4.75
C ASN A 399 5.11 34.34 -3.41
N LEU A 400 5.66 33.13 -3.41
CA LEU A 400 5.73 32.30 -2.20
C LEU A 400 6.48 33.01 -1.06
N ALA A 401 7.56 33.73 -1.39
CA ALA A 401 8.35 34.49 -0.43
C ALA A 401 7.55 35.61 0.28
N ASP A 402 6.54 36.17 -0.39
CA ASP A 402 5.70 37.26 0.14
C ASP A 402 4.78 36.79 1.28
N THR A 403 4.60 35.48 1.44
CA THR A 403 3.84 34.89 2.55
C THR A 403 4.50 35.19 3.90
N ASN A 404 5.80 35.52 3.91
CA ASN A 404 6.61 35.75 5.10
C ASN A 404 6.58 34.56 6.09
N PHE A 405 7.43 33.58 5.83
CA PHE A 405 7.61 32.39 6.70
C PHE A 405 8.48 32.66 7.94
N ASN A 406 8.66 33.92 8.35
CA ASN A 406 9.33 34.23 9.61
C ASN A 406 8.47 33.76 10.80
N HIS A 407 9.12 33.26 11.85
CA HIS A 407 8.48 32.84 13.09
C HIS A 407 7.63 33.92 13.76
N ALA A 408 8.00 35.20 13.61
CA ALA A 408 7.31 36.33 14.22
C ALA A 408 6.03 36.76 13.46
N ASN A 409 5.72 36.17 12.30
CA ASN A 409 4.51 36.51 11.56
C ASN A 409 3.26 36.13 12.39
N PRO A 410 2.38 37.10 12.74
CA PRO A 410 1.21 36.88 13.58
C PRO A 410 0.25 35.80 13.08
N MET A 411 0.18 35.59 11.76
CA MET A 411 -0.70 34.60 11.14
C MET A 411 -0.53 33.20 11.73
N TRP A 412 0.71 32.81 12.09
CA TRP A 412 1.00 31.50 12.65
C TRP A 412 0.46 31.31 14.08
N ARG A 413 0.13 32.40 14.76
CA ARG A 413 -0.28 32.47 16.16
C ARG A 413 -1.76 32.84 16.31
N TYR A 414 -2.54 32.80 15.23
CA TYR A 414 -3.93 33.23 15.21
C TYR A 414 -4.75 32.70 16.40
N TYR A 415 -4.70 31.39 16.67
CA TYR A 415 -5.46 30.76 17.77
C TYR A 415 -4.94 31.08 19.18
N GLU A 416 -3.73 31.65 19.33
CA GLU A 416 -3.21 32.13 20.61
C GLU A 416 -3.66 33.57 20.93
N MET A 417 -4.17 34.30 19.93
CA MET A 417 -4.50 35.72 20.02
C MET A 417 -5.98 35.96 20.34
N SER A 418 -6.27 37.04 21.07
CA SER A 418 -7.64 37.53 21.28
C SER A 418 -8.22 38.16 20.00
N GLU A 419 -9.53 38.42 19.99
CA GLU A 419 -10.18 39.09 18.86
C GLU A 419 -9.63 40.52 18.66
N GLU A 420 -9.36 41.23 19.77
CA GLU A 420 -8.77 42.57 19.72
C GLU A 420 -7.35 42.54 19.13
N GLU A 421 -6.51 41.61 19.57
CA GLU A 421 -5.14 41.45 19.04
C GLU A 421 -5.15 41.11 17.54
N ARG A 422 -6.13 40.32 17.08
CA ARG A 422 -6.27 39.99 15.65
C ARG A 422 -6.67 41.20 14.83
N SER A 423 -7.58 42.03 15.36
CA SER A 423 -8.00 43.28 14.71
C SER A 423 -6.87 44.30 14.63
N ASP A 424 -6.09 44.46 15.71
CA ASP A 424 -4.95 45.37 15.76
C ASP A 424 -3.83 44.97 14.76
N LEU A 425 -3.76 43.69 14.40
CA LEU A 425 -2.77 43.12 13.47
C LEU A 425 -3.31 42.92 12.05
N GLU A 426 -4.56 43.35 11.77
CA GLU A 426 -5.23 43.24 10.47
C GLU A 426 -5.29 41.79 9.95
N ILE A 427 -5.50 40.82 10.85
CA ILE A 427 -5.61 39.39 10.52
C ILE A 427 -7.00 38.80 10.82
N GLU A 428 -7.98 39.63 11.19
CA GLU A 428 -9.34 39.15 11.52
C GLU A 428 -10.02 38.43 10.35
N GLY A 429 -9.78 38.87 9.11
CA GLY A 429 -10.33 38.24 7.89
C GLY A 429 -9.80 36.83 7.62
N LEU A 430 -8.77 36.37 8.35
CA LEU A 430 -8.31 34.99 8.28
C LEU A 430 -9.36 34.01 8.83
N ALA A 431 -10.24 34.45 9.74
CA ALA A 431 -11.35 33.68 10.28
C ALA A 431 -12.12 32.92 9.20
N ASP A 432 -12.46 33.61 8.10
CA ASP A 432 -13.27 33.09 7.00
C ASP A 432 -12.63 31.89 6.26
N PHE A 433 -11.30 31.77 6.34
CA PHE A 433 -10.53 30.69 5.72
C PHE A 433 -10.27 29.53 6.69
N LEU A 434 -10.51 29.73 7.98
CA LEU A 434 -10.25 28.73 9.00
C LEU A 434 -11.51 27.89 9.27
N PRO A 435 -11.36 26.62 9.70
CA PRO A 435 -12.49 25.83 10.15
C PRO A 435 -13.24 26.52 11.29
N ASP A 436 -14.56 26.41 11.28
CA ASP A 436 -15.46 27.00 12.29
C ASP A 436 -15.24 28.51 12.47
N GLU A 437 -14.95 29.23 11.37
CA GLU A 437 -14.66 30.67 11.37
C GLU A 437 -13.51 31.05 12.32
N GLY A 438 -12.56 30.13 12.53
CA GLY A 438 -11.44 30.33 13.45
C GLY A 438 -11.80 30.21 14.94
N LEU A 439 -13.00 29.72 15.28
CA LEU A 439 -13.42 29.45 16.66
C LEU A 439 -12.88 28.11 17.17
N ILE A 440 -12.65 28.04 18.49
CA ILE A 440 -12.31 26.80 19.20
C ILE A 440 -13.60 26.22 19.77
N THR A 441 -14.08 25.11 19.21
CA THR A 441 -15.29 24.42 19.68
C THR A 441 -14.93 23.28 20.64
N PRO A 442 -15.83 22.88 21.57
CA PRO A 442 -15.57 21.76 22.49
C PRO A 442 -15.26 20.44 21.80
N GLU A 443 -15.71 20.28 20.56
CA GLU A 443 -15.58 19.09 19.73
C GLU A 443 -14.29 19.11 18.87
N SER A 444 -13.58 20.24 18.80
CA SER A 444 -12.41 20.41 17.95
C SER A 444 -11.22 21.04 18.68
N ASN A 445 -10.15 20.26 18.84
CA ASN A 445 -8.88 20.79 19.31
C ASN A 445 -8.16 21.49 18.15
N ARG A 446 -7.96 22.80 18.25
CA ARG A 446 -7.26 23.67 17.28
C ARG A 446 -5.84 24.02 17.71
N ASP A 447 -5.20 23.14 18.48
CA ASP A 447 -3.79 23.27 18.86
C ASP A 447 -2.87 23.04 17.64
N LEU A 448 -2.39 24.14 17.07
CA LEU A 448 -1.40 24.12 15.99
C LEU A 448 0.03 23.92 16.51
N GLY A 449 0.28 24.20 17.79
CA GLY A 449 1.61 24.35 18.35
C GLY A 449 1.72 25.57 19.26
N ALA A 450 2.95 25.99 19.54
CA ALA A 450 3.21 27.09 20.46
C ALA A 450 4.32 28.04 19.95
N PHE A 451 4.12 29.34 20.17
CA PHE A 451 5.16 30.35 19.98
C PHE A 451 5.95 30.60 21.27
N GLN A 452 7.22 30.20 21.30
CA GLN A 452 8.07 30.32 22.49
C GLN A 452 9.49 30.74 22.12
N GLY A 453 10.04 31.70 22.86
CA GLY A 453 11.42 32.17 22.65
C GLY A 453 11.64 32.80 21.26
N GLY A 454 10.62 33.43 20.68
CA GLY A 454 10.69 34.04 19.35
C GLY A 454 10.54 33.05 18.19
N VAL A 455 10.23 31.78 18.48
CA VAL A 455 10.17 30.69 17.50
C VAL A 455 8.80 30.03 17.56
N MET A 456 8.16 29.86 16.40
CA MET A 456 6.92 29.10 16.27
C MET A 456 7.23 27.62 16.08
N ARG A 457 6.71 26.76 16.96
CA ARG A 457 6.88 25.31 16.89
C ARG A 457 5.53 24.65 16.68
N PHE A 458 5.32 24.04 15.53
CA PHE A 458 4.07 23.34 15.24
C PHE A 458 4.04 21.94 15.89
N GLY A 459 2.84 21.47 16.21
CA GLY A 459 2.60 20.20 16.88
C GLY A 459 2.90 18.96 16.02
N ALA A 460 3.04 17.80 16.67
CA ALA A 460 3.37 16.53 16.00
C ALA A 460 2.20 15.93 15.20
N LYS A 461 0.96 16.40 15.40
CA LYS A 461 -0.24 15.92 14.70
C LYS A 461 -0.38 16.57 13.32
N HIS A 462 0.58 16.30 12.43
CA HIS A 462 0.66 17.01 11.15
C HIS A 462 -0.64 16.91 10.33
N ASN A 463 -1.35 15.77 10.36
CA ASN A 463 -2.57 15.57 9.58
C ASN A 463 -3.71 16.53 9.94
N ASP A 464 -3.75 16.99 11.18
CA ASP A 464 -4.76 17.93 11.67
C ASP A 464 -4.31 19.38 11.40
N ILE A 465 -3.00 19.61 11.41
CA ILE A 465 -2.37 20.95 11.36
C ILE A 465 -2.14 21.45 9.94
N TYR A 466 -1.53 20.63 9.04
CA TYR A 466 -1.17 21.11 7.70
C TYR A 466 -2.38 21.60 6.87
N PRO A 467 -3.61 21.06 7.00
CA PRO A 467 -4.76 21.60 6.30
C PRO A 467 -5.08 23.04 6.72
N ILE A 468 -4.92 23.34 8.01
CA ILE A 468 -5.18 24.67 8.58
C ILE A 468 -4.09 25.65 8.13
N LEU A 469 -2.82 25.25 8.20
CA LEU A 469 -1.71 26.05 7.68
C LEU A 469 -1.86 26.32 6.17
N GLY A 470 -2.40 25.36 5.42
CA GLY A 470 -2.72 25.53 4.02
C GLY A 470 -3.74 26.64 3.79
N ASP A 471 -4.76 26.76 4.65
CA ASP A 471 -5.75 27.84 4.53
C ASP A 471 -5.19 29.20 4.95
N MET A 472 -4.32 29.24 5.96
CA MET A 472 -3.60 30.46 6.33
C MET A 472 -2.80 31.00 5.13
N ILE A 473 -2.11 30.11 4.42
CA ILE A 473 -1.38 30.46 3.20
C ILE A 473 -2.35 30.85 2.08
N ARG A 474 -3.52 30.21 1.96
CA ARG A 474 -4.56 30.63 0.98
C ARG A 474 -4.99 32.06 1.20
N TRP A 475 -5.37 32.40 2.43
CA TRP A 475 -5.78 33.75 2.80
C TRP A 475 -4.68 34.75 2.47
N LYS A 476 -3.43 34.47 2.88
CA LYS A 476 -2.31 35.40 2.66
C LYS A 476 -1.99 35.63 1.18
N MET A 477 -2.23 34.64 0.33
CA MET A 477 -1.96 34.66 -1.11
C MET A 477 -3.21 34.92 -1.96
N ASP A 478 -4.32 35.31 -1.33
CA ASP A 478 -5.62 35.58 -1.98
C ASP A 478 -6.10 34.39 -2.86
N LEU A 479 -5.79 33.15 -2.45
CA LEU A 479 -6.17 31.94 -3.17
C LEU A 479 -7.61 31.53 -2.83
N PRO A 480 -8.29 30.74 -3.69
CA PRO A 480 -9.68 30.35 -3.47
C PRO A 480 -9.94 29.73 -2.09
N ASN A 481 -11.00 30.19 -1.43
CA ASN A 481 -11.34 29.74 -0.10
C ASN A 481 -12.05 28.38 -0.18
N ARG A 482 -11.51 27.37 0.51
CA ARG A 482 -12.11 26.03 0.51
C ARG A 482 -13.44 25.93 1.27
N HIS A 483 -13.73 26.89 2.14
CA HIS A 483 -14.93 26.92 2.97
C HIS A 483 -16.02 27.81 2.38
N SER A 484 -15.69 28.69 1.42
CA SER A 484 -16.67 29.50 0.74
C SER A 484 -17.58 28.63 -0.13
N THR A 485 -18.88 28.93 -0.14
CA THR A 485 -19.86 28.31 -1.04
C THR A 485 -19.83 28.94 -2.43
N ALA A 486 -19.30 30.17 -2.55
CA ALA A 486 -19.25 30.94 -3.80
C ALA A 486 -18.13 30.51 -4.77
N ASP A 487 -16.98 30.03 -4.25
CA ASP A 487 -15.89 29.49 -5.08
C ASP A 487 -16.10 28.03 -5.48
N ARG A 488 -17.22 27.44 -5.06
CA ARG A 488 -17.66 26.15 -5.61
C ARG A 488 -18.27 26.43 -6.96
N SER A 489 -17.47 26.28 -8.01
CA SER A 489 -17.96 26.19 -9.39
C SER A 489 -19.23 25.33 -9.43
N ASP A 490 -20.17 25.65 -10.32
CA ASP A 490 -21.42 24.91 -10.58
C ASP A 490 -21.24 23.38 -10.78
N ALA A 491 -20.00 22.89 -10.86
CA ALA A 491 -19.64 21.49 -10.64
C ALA A 491 -20.13 20.89 -9.30
N ASP A 492 -20.46 21.68 -8.27
CA ASP A 492 -21.04 21.14 -7.02
C ASP A 492 -22.54 20.79 -7.16
N THR A 493 -23.21 21.20 -8.25
CA THR A 493 -24.49 20.56 -8.66
C THR A 493 -24.29 19.22 -9.38
N LYS A 494 -23.02 18.79 -9.60
CA LYS A 494 -22.64 17.44 -10.01
C LYS A 494 -21.82 16.70 -8.94
N SER A 495 -21.93 17.11 -7.68
CA SER A 495 -21.68 16.20 -6.57
C SER A 495 -22.80 15.16 -6.58
N HIS A 496 -22.48 13.91 -6.95
CA HIS A 496 -23.41 12.76 -6.94
C HIS A 496 -23.91 12.41 -5.53
N GLY A 497 -24.71 13.30 -4.94
CA GLY A 497 -25.33 13.19 -3.63
C GLY A 497 -26.84 13.34 -3.80
N PHE A 498 -27.55 12.24 -3.60
CA PHE A 498 -28.99 12.09 -3.71
C PHE A 498 -29.62 12.35 -5.11
N PRO A 499 -30.75 11.69 -5.41
CA PRO A 499 -31.57 12.01 -6.59
C PRO A 499 -32.21 13.39 -6.46
N ALA A 500 -32.89 13.84 -7.52
CA ALA A 500 -33.55 15.15 -7.54
C ALA A 500 -34.50 15.35 -6.35
N ASP A 501 -34.63 16.59 -5.88
CA ASP A 501 -35.57 16.98 -4.84
C ASP A 501 -36.99 16.49 -5.18
N GLY A 502 -37.71 16.04 -4.15
CA GLY A 502 -39.03 15.42 -4.27
C GLY A 502 -39.00 13.90 -4.49
N THR A 503 -37.83 13.30 -4.76
CA THR A 503 -37.72 11.84 -4.91
C THR A 503 -38.11 11.13 -3.62
N SER A 504 -39.08 10.22 -3.70
CA SER A 504 -39.49 9.37 -2.58
C SER A 504 -38.45 8.29 -2.32
N CYS A 505 -38.16 8.05 -1.04
CA CYS A 505 -37.21 7.04 -0.58
C CYS A 505 -37.89 6.11 0.42
N ARG A 506 -37.52 4.82 0.41
CA ARG A 506 -37.98 3.85 1.41
C ARG A 506 -36.88 2.90 1.85
N PHE A 507 -36.97 2.43 3.08
CA PHE A 507 -36.06 1.45 3.67
C PHE A 507 -36.81 0.56 4.65
N SER A 508 -36.61 -0.75 4.57
CA SER A 508 -37.24 -1.73 5.48
C SER A 508 -36.18 -2.34 6.39
N TYR A 509 -36.37 -2.25 7.69
CA TYR A 509 -35.44 -2.81 8.68
C TYR A 509 -36.16 -3.26 9.95
N GLY A 510 -35.80 -4.44 10.46
CA GLY A 510 -36.37 -4.96 11.72
C GLY A 510 -37.89 -5.14 11.69
N GLY A 511 -38.47 -5.40 10.51
CA GLY A 511 -39.93 -5.52 10.33
C GLY A 511 -40.69 -4.19 10.32
N LYS A 512 -39.99 -3.06 10.25
CA LYS A 512 -40.58 -1.71 10.10
C LYS A 512 -40.15 -1.09 8.78
N ASP A 513 -41.07 -0.34 8.19
CA ASP A 513 -40.83 0.45 6.98
C ASP A 513 -40.62 1.92 7.35
N TYR A 514 -39.59 2.50 6.73
CA TYR A 514 -39.20 3.89 6.89
C TYR A 514 -39.35 4.58 5.55
N HIS A 515 -40.00 5.75 5.57
CA HIS A 515 -40.23 6.57 4.39
C HIS A 515 -39.50 7.89 4.51
N GLY A 516 -38.99 8.40 3.39
CA GLY A 516 -38.35 9.69 3.34
C GLY A 516 -38.47 10.34 1.98
N LYS A 517 -38.06 11.59 1.89
CA LYS A 517 -37.99 12.36 0.64
C LYS A 517 -36.70 13.15 0.58
N ILE A 518 -36.19 13.35 -0.63
CA ILE A 518 -35.12 14.31 -0.84
C ILE A 518 -35.69 15.73 -0.84
N VAL A 519 -35.16 16.59 0.02
CA VAL A 519 -35.56 17.99 0.15
C VAL A 519 -34.30 18.83 0.34
N ASN A 520 -34.07 19.80 -0.55
CA ASN A 520 -32.88 20.65 -0.56
C ASN A 520 -31.57 19.84 -0.53
N GLY A 521 -31.52 18.72 -1.26
CA GLY A 521 -30.35 17.83 -1.29
C GLY A 521 -30.10 17.03 -0.01
N LEU A 522 -31.09 16.94 0.90
CA LEU A 522 -31.03 16.12 2.11
C LEU A 522 -32.11 15.04 2.09
N LEU A 523 -31.81 13.85 2.59
CA LEU A 523 -32.82 12.82 2.83
C LEU A 523 -33.53 13.11 4.16
N VAL A 524 -34.79 13.55 4.09
CA VAL A 524 -35.66 13.74 5.26
C VAL A 524 -36.44 12.46 5.48
N VAL A 525 -36.22 11.79 6.61
CA VAL A 525 -36.91 10.54 6.97
C VAL A 525 -38.01 10.85 7.97
N GLU A 526 -39.21 10.32 7.73
CA GLU A 526 -40.36 10.54 8.61
C GLU A 526 -40.05 10.08 10.04
N GLY A 527 -40.21 10.99 11.00
CA GLY A 527 -39.91 10.75 12.41
C GLY A 527 -38.44 10.97 12.81
N TYR A 528 -37.57 11.43 11.91
CA TYR A 528 -36.14 11.64 12.17
C TYR A 528 -35.62 13.00 11.65
N GLY A 529 -35.58 14.00 12.53
CA GLY A 529 -34.76 15.23 12.44
C GLY A 529 -34.80 16.07 11.14
N ASP A 530 -33.87 17.02 11.03
CA ASP A 530 -33.79 18.03 9.94
C ASP A 530 -33.16 17.50 8.63
N GLY A 531 -33.12 16.18 8.43
CA GLY A 531 -32.61 15.53 7.23
C GLY A 531 -31.13 15.12 7.28
N PHE A 532 -30.76 14.17 6.42
CA PHE A 532 -29.46 13.51 6.40
C PHE A 532 -28.68 13.84 5.13
N LYS A 533 -27.37 14.12 5.27
CA LYS A 533 -26.44 14.38 4.15
C LYS A 533 -26.01 13.13 3.36
N SER A 534 -26.41 11.93 3.78
CA SER A 534 -26.17 10.68 3.03
C SER A 534 -27.13 9.55 3.43
N PHE A 535 -27.36 8.60 2.53
CA PHE A 535 -28.14 7.38 2.84
C PHE A 535 -27.55 6.61 4.02
N SER A 536 -26.21 6.53 4.15
CA SER A 536 -25.56 5.82 5.25
C SER A 536 -25.79 6.50 6.61
N ALA A 537 -25.82 7.84 6.65
CA ALA A 537 -26.16 8.57 7.87
C ALA A 537 -27.62 8.32 8.29
N ALA A 538 -28.55 8.28 7.32
CA ALA A 538 -29.95 7.95 7.58
C ALA A 538 -30.12 6.50 8.07
N SER A 539 -29.48 5.52 7.41
CA SER A 539 -29.50 4.12 7.85
C SER A 539 -28.92 3.95 9.25
N HIS A 540 -27.83 4.65 9.58
CA HIS A 540 -27.24 4.61 10.91
C HIS A 540 -28.20 5.18 11.97
N ALA A 541 -28.84 6.33 11.70
CA ALA A 541 -29.80 6.92 12.62
C ALA A 541 -31.01 6.01 12.87
N VAL A 542 -31.51 5.36 11.82
CA VAL A 542 -32.66 4.45 11.87
C VAL A 542 -32.31 3.14 12.58
N THR A 543 -31.15 2.54 12.29
CA THR A 543 -30.80 1.18 12.74
C THR A 543 -29.89 1.13 13.96
N GLN A 544 -29.23 2.24 14.30
CA GLN A 544 -28.15 2.31 15.30
C GLN A 544 -26.98 1.33 14.99
N THR A 545 -26.77 1.02 13.71
CA THR A 545 -25.68 0.15 13.23
C THR A 545 -24.93 0.79 12.07
N SER A 546 -23.63 0.49 11.94
CA SER A 546 -22.82 0.95 10.82
C SER A 546 -23.11 0.12 9.58
N ARG A 547 -23.91 0.68 8.66
CA ARG A 547 -24.36 0.03 7.42
C ARG A 547 -24.10 0.91 6.22
N ASN A 548 -23.99 0.28 5.04
CA ASN A 548 -23.88 1.00 3.79
C ASN A 548 -25.29 1.38 3.30
N GLY A 549 -25.70 2.63 3.53
CA GLY A 549 -27.06 3.08 3.22
C GLY A 549 -27.41 3.03 1.72
N TRP A 550 -26.42 3.00 0.83
CA TRP A 550 -26.68 2.80 -0.61
C TRP A 550 -27.31 1.45 -0.93
N LEU A 551 -27.11 0.44 -0.07
CA LEU A 551 -27.70 -0.90 -0.20
C LEU A 551 -28.97 -1.08 0.65
N ASP A 552 -29.34 -0.08 1.42
CA ASP A 552 -30.50 -0.13 2.32
C ASP A 552 -31.70 0.60 1.70
N TRP A 553 -31.46 1.76 1.06
CA TRP A 553 -32.53 2.64 0.58
C TRP A 553 -32.94 2.34 -0.87
N HIS A 554 -34.25 2.36 -1.11
CA HIS A 554 -34.84 2.33 -2.45
C HIS A 554 -35.41 3.71 -2.80
N LEU A 555 -35.32 4.06 -4.07
CA LEU A 555 -35.72 5.34 -4.66
C LEU A 555 -36.86 5.10 -5.63
N GLN A 556 -37.85 5.97 -5.61
CA GLN A 556 -38.93 5.92 -6.59
C GLN A 556 -38.49 6.68 -7.85
N ASP A 557 -38.43 5.98 -8.98
CA ASP A 557 -38.07 6.58 -10.26
C ASP A 557 -39.23 7.37 -10.90
N MET A 558 -38.99 7.97 -12.07
CA MET A 558 -39.99 8.75 -12.81
C MET A 558 -41.17 7.90 -13.32
N THR A 559 -41.03 6.58 -13.37
CA THR A 559 -42.10 5.64 -13.76
C THR A 559 -42.94 5.18 -12.57
N GLY A 560 -42.53 5.57 -11.35
CA GLY A 560 -43.16 5.16 -10.10
C GLY A 560 -42.64 3.82 -9.54
N ALA A 561 -41.66 3.20 -10.21
CA ALA A 561 -41.03 1.96 -9.78
C ALA A 561 -39.97 2.24 -8.70
N TRP A 562 -39.71 1.24 -7.85
CA TRP A 562 -38.72 1.35 -6.78
C TRP A 562 -37.41 0.67 -7.18
N VAL A 563 -36.34 1.45 -7.24
CA VAL A 563 -35.00 0.99 -7.61
C VAL A 563 -34.06 1.15 -6.41
N LEU A 564 -33.10 0.24 -6.24
CA LEU A 564 -32.13 0.35 -5.16
C LEU A 564 -31.23 1.58 -5.38
N ALA A 565 -30.90 2.34 -4.34
CA ALA A 565 -30.07 3.56 -4.47
C ALA A 565 -28.68 3.27 -5.08
N ASP A 566 -28.10 2.11 -4.79
CA ASP A 566 -26.85 1.64 -5.40
C ASP A 566 -26.99 1.30 -6.90
N GLU A 567 -28.18 0.87 -7.35
CA GLU A 567 -28.45 0.60 -8.77
C GLU A 567 -28.72 1.90 -9.51
N TRP A 568 -29.57 2.75 -8.96
CA TRP A 568 -29.86 4.08 -9.50
C TRP A 568 -28.58 4.89 -9.76
N ARG A 569 -27.65 4.92 -8.79
CA ARG A 569 -26.39 5.67 -8.97
C ARG A 569 -25.49 5.10 -10.06
N LYS A 570 -25.61 3.81 -10.40
CA LYS A 570 -24.83 3.15 -11.47
C LYS A 570 -25.38 3.45 -12.85
N GLU A 571 -26.65 3.81 -12.97
CA GLU A 571 -27.28 4.14 -14.26
C GLU A 571 -27.01 5.59 -14.69
N ILE A 572 -26.69 6.47 -13.73
CA ILE A 572 -26.39 7.90 -13.97
C ILE A 572 -24.89 8.23 -14.01
N THR A 573 -24.02 7.23 -13.83
CA THR A 573 -22.55 7.32 -14.01
C THR A 573 -22.11 6.51 -15.22
#